data_AF-A0A560JYC2-F1
#
_entry.id   AF-A0A560JYC2-F1
#
_cell.length_a   1.000
_cell.length_b   1.000
_cell.length_c   1.000
_cell.angle_alpha   90.00
_cell.angle_beta   90.00
_cell.angle_gamma   90.00
#
_symmetry.space_group_name_H-M   'P 1'
#
loop_
_entity.id
_entity.type
_entity.pdbx_description
1 polymer ?
#
loop_
_entity_poly.entity_id
_entity_poly.type
_entity_poly.pdbx_seq_one_letter_code
_entity_poly.pdbx_strand_id
1 'polypeptide(L)'
;MTTINAASGGAPDFTRMSRSQMMGVAGGLYQSGQISLEQMGKLEMMGRLGKVGPNGQFQAFTAQERASLDSQPVNYIDQTRKVISAIEQRGDATNPLSGYQDWKQLLLTLQEA
;
A
#
# COMPACT_ATOMS: atom_id res chain seq x y z
N MET A 1 27.05 -6.93 1.85
CA MET A 1 26.40 -6.09 0.82
C MET A 1 25.60 -7.02 -0.08
N THR A 2 24.30 -7.10 0.13
CA THR A 2 23.43 -7.92 -0.73
C THR A 2 22.92 -7.01 -1.84
N THR A 3 23.43 -7.23 -3.04
CA THR A 3 22.94 -6.63 -4.28
C THR A 3 21.48 -7.02 -4.47
N ILE A 4 20.58 -6.03 -4.43
CA ILE A 4 19.22 -6.19 -4.94
C ILE A 4 19.36 -6.21 -6.47
N ASN A 5 19.33 -7.40 -7.06
CA ASN A 5 19.16 -7.54 -8.49
C ASN A 5 17.82 -6.89 -8.85
N ALA A 6 17.88 -5.77 -9.58
CA ALA A 6 16.75 -5.27 -10.36
C ALA A 6 16.40 -6.34 -11.40
N ALA A 7 15.55 -7.29 -11.01
CA ALA A 7 15.11 -8.35 -11.88
C ALA A 7 14.13 -7.76 -12.91
N SER A 8 14.57 -7.75 -14.17
CA SER A 8 13.80 -7.58 -15.42
C SER A 8 13.09 -6.24 -15.64
N GLY A 9 13.52 -5.49 -16.67
CA GLY A 9 13.00 -4.19 -17.11
C GLY A 9 11.57 -4.19 -17.68
N GLY A 10 10.59 -4.63 -16.90
CA GLY A 10 9.17 -4.38 -17.10
C GLY A 10 8.63 -3.49 -15.98
N ALA A 11 7.60 -2.70 -16.29
CA ALA A 11 6.87 -1.91 -15.30
C ALA A 11 6.32 -2.82 -14.18
N PRO A 12 6.31 -2.40 -12.91
CA PRO A 12 5.80 -3.22 -11.81
C PRO A 12 4.30 -3.53 -11.98
N ASP A 13 3.89 -4.80 -11.81
CA ASP A 13 2.46 -5.15 -11.76
C ASP A 13 1.89 -4.94 -10.35
N PHE A 14 1.29 -3.77 -10.13
CA PHE A 14 0.66 -3.40 -8.86
C PHE A 14 -0.67 -4.11 -8.57
N THR A 15 -1.19 -4.93 -9.50
CA THR A 15 -2.46 -5.64 -9.31
C THR A 15 -2.29 -7.00 -8.63
N ARG A 16 -1.06 -7.53 -8.59
CA ARG A 16 -0.74 -8.86 -8.05
C ARG A 16 0.60 -8.86 -7.31
N MET A 17 0.79 -7.91 -6.40
CA MET A 17 2.05 -7.72 -5.70
C MET A 17 1.95 -8.12 -4.23
N SER A 18 2.93 -8.86 -3.71
CA SER A 18 3.02 -9.13 -2.28
C SER A 18 3.44 -7.86 -1.51
N ARG A 19 3.23 -7.81 -0.20
CA ARG A 19 3.68 -6.64 0.60
C ARG A 19 5.20 -6.51 0.59
N SER A 20 5.92 -7.63 0.66
CA SER A 20 7.38 -7.62 0.60
C SER A 20 7.92 -7.08 -0.74
N GLN A 21 7.25 -7.41 -1.85
CA GLN A 21 7.57 -6.85 -3.17
C GLN A 21 7.26 -5.36 -3.23
N MET A 22 6.08 -4.95 -2.71
CA MET A 22 5.70 -3.55 -2.67
C MET A 22 6.66 -2.70 -1.84
N MET A 23 7.16 -3.18 -0.71
CA MET A 23 8.17 -2.46 0.08
C MET A 23 9.43 -2.15 -0.75
N GLY A 24 9.89 -3.10 -1.55
CA GLY A 24 11.03 -2.89 -2.45
C GLY A 24 10.73 -1.86 -3.55
N VAL A 25 9.58 -1.99 -4.21
CA VAL A 25 9.16 -1.08 -5.30
C VAL A 25 8.88 0.34 -4.78
N ALA A 26 8.18 0.47 -3.66
CA ALA A 26 7.87 1.75 -3.02
C ALA A 26 9.15 2.49 -2.59
N GLY A 27 10.16 1.76 -2.11
CA GLY A 27 11.49 2.34 -1.85
C GLY A 27 12.13 2.93 -3.12
N GLY A 28 12.01 2.25 -4.26
CA GLY A 28 12.47 2.75 -5.56
C GLY A 28 11.70 3.99 -6.03
N LEU A 29 10.37 3.97 -5.93
CA LEU A 29 9.50 5.10 -6.26
C LEU A 29 9.78 6.33 -5.37
N TYR A 30 10.12 6.11 -4.10
CA TYR A 30 10.50 7.18 -3.19
C TYR A 30 11.87 7.77 -3.58
N GLN A 31 12.86 6.92 -3.87
CA GLN A 31 14.20 7.35 -4.28
C GLN A 31 14.19 8.11 -5.61
N SER A 32 13.27 7.80 -6.52
CA SER A 32 13.08 8.51 -7.79
C SER A 32 12.25 9.80 -7.65
N GLY A 33 11.67 10.06 -6.48
CA GLY A 33 10.78 11.21 -6.23
C GLY A 33 9.37 11.06 -6.81
N GLN A 34 8.97 9.87 -7.26
CA GLN A 34 7.62 9.60 -7.79
C GLN A 34 6.56 9.51 -6.69
N ILE A 35 6.96 9.16 -5.46
CA ILE A 35 6.09 9.19 -4.28
C ILE A 35 6.77 9.89 -3.10
N SER A 36 5.96 10.44 -2.20
CA SER A 36 6.43 10.99 -0.92
C SER A 36 6.72 9.89 0.11
N LEU A 37 7.44 10.23 1.19
CA LEU A 37 7.65 9.31 2.32
C LEU A 37 6.32 8.89 2.97
N GLU A 38 5.34 9.79 3.01
CA GLU A 38 4.00 9.49 3.54
C GLU A 38 3.28 8.46 2.65
N GLN A 39 3.37 8.63 1.32
CA GLN A 39 2.80 7.70 0.35
C GLN A 39 3.48 6.33 0.39
N MET A 40 4.80 6.30 0.58
CA MET A 40 5.54 5.05 0.85
C MET A 40 4.97 4.36 2.09
N GLY A 41 4.80 5.09 3.20
CA GLY A 41 4.18 4.57 4.42
C GLY A 41 2.74 4.05 4.22
N LYS A 42 1.95 4.71 3.37
CA LYS A 42 0.59 4.25 2.99
C LYS A 42 0.61 2.92 2.25
N LEU A 43 1.53 2.75 1.29
CA LEU A 43 1.71 1.49 0.57
C LEU A 43 2.18 0.37 1.49
N GLU A 44 3.11 0.68 2.41
CA GLU A 44 3.58 -0.29 3.39
C GLU A 44 2.46 -0.72 4.34
N MET A 45 1.67 0.22 4.89
CA MET A 45 0.61 -0.11 5.84
C MET A 45 -0.65 -0.70 5.20
N MET A 46 -0.71 -0.78 3.87
CA MET A 46 -1.88 -1.26 3.16
C MET A 46 -2.19 -2.74 3.48
N GLY A 47 -3.47 -3.02 3.70
CA GLY A 47 -3.97 -4.34 4.08
C GLY A 47 -4.29 -4.46 5.56
N ARG A 48 -4.53 -5.69 6.00
CA ARG A 48 -4.97 -5.98 7.38
C ARG A 48 -3.79 -5.80 8.34
N LEU A 49 -3.95 -4.98 9.39
CA LEU A 49 -2.94 -4.78 10.44
C LEU A 49 -3.10 -5.76 11.61
N GLY A 50 -4.29 -6.35 11.75
CA GLY A 50 -4.59 -7.31 12.80
C GLY A 50 -5.93 -8.01 12.57
N LYS A 51 -6.39 -8.69 13.61
CA LYS A 51 -7.68 -9.38 13.68
C LYS A 51 -8.44 -8.93 14.93
N VAL A 52 -9.74 -9.18 14.94
CA VAL A 52 -10.58 -8.98 16.12
C VAL A 52 -10.45 -10.23 17.00
N GLY A 53 -10.07 -10.03 18.26
CA GLY A 53 -9.94 -11.09 19.25
C GLY A 53 -11.31 -11.55 19.80
N PRO A 54 -11.33 -12.61 20.64
CA PRO A 54 -12.57 -13.20 21.16
C PRO A 54 -13.51 -12.24 21.90
N ASN A 55 -12.99 -11.15 22.45
CA ASN A 55 -13.76 -10.17 23.22
C ASN A 55 -13.93 -8.84 22.45
N GLY A 56 -13.74 -8.84 21.12
CA GLY A 56 -13.87 -7.64 20.29
C GLY A 56 -12.66 -6.72 20.27
N GLN A 57 -11.60 -7.04 21.02
CA GLN A 57 -10.37 -6.24 21.08
C GLN A 57 -9.51 -6.40 19.82
N PHE A 58 -8.77 -5.36 19.46
CA PHE A 58 -7.74 -5.48 18.43
C PHE A 58 -6.64 -6.43 18.89
N GLN A 59 -6.30 -7.41 18.06
CA GLN A 59 -5.15 -8.28 18.23
C GLN A 59 -4.25 -8.14 17.01
N ALA A 60 -3.04 -7.63 17.22
CA ALA A 60 -2.01 -7.61 16.20
C ALA A 60 -1.72 -9.05 15.73
N PHE A 61 -1.42 -9.21 14.44
CA PHE A 61 -0.97 -10.50 13.94
C PHE A 61 0.35 -10.90 14.60
N THR A 62 0.51 -12.18 14.90
CA THR A 62 1.82 -12.75 15.25
C THR A 62 2.77 -12.61 14.05
N ALA A 63 4.09 -12.71 14.30
CA ALA A 63 5.08 -12.64 13.23
C ALA A 63 4.82 -13.69 12.11
N GLN A 64 4.38 -14.89 12.48
CA GLN A 64 4.08 -15.96 11.53
C GLN A 64 2.81 -15.67 10.71
N GLU A 65 1.75 -15.16 11.34
CA GLU A 65 0.53 -14.74 10.63
C GLU A 65 0.81 -13.57 9.69
N ARG A 66 1.62 -12.60 10.14
CA ARG A 66 2.05 -11.47 9.32
C ARG A 66 2.83 -11.96 8.10
N ALA A 67 3.81 -12.83 8.28
CA ALA A 67 4.61 -13.38 7.18
C ALA A 67 3.74 -14.11 6.15
N SER A 68 2.76 -14.89 6.59
CA SER A 68 1.80 -15.55 5.70
C SER A 68 1.00 -14.54 4.89
N LEU A 69 0.46 -13.50 5.53
CA LEU A 69 -0.29 -12.44 4.86
C LEU A 69 0.58 -11.63 3.89
N ASP A 70 1.83 -11.35 4.26
CA ASP A 70 2.76 -10.56 3.44
C ASP A 70 3.20 -11.28 2.17
N SER A 71 3.06 -12.60 2.13
CA SER A 71 3.31 -13.42 0.95
C SER A 71 2.13 -13.47 -0.03
N GLN A 72 0.93 -13.04 0.38
CA GLN A 72 -0.26 -13.07 -0.47
C GLN A 72 -0.25 -11.88 -1.45
N PRO A 73 -0.69 -12.09 -2.70
CA PRO A 73 -0.80 -11.01 -3.67
C PRO A 73 -1.92 -10.04 -3.28
N VAL A 74 -1.62 -8.75 -3.41
CA VAL A 74 -2.53 -7.63 -3.17
C VAL A 74 -2.65 -6.82 -4.46
N ASN A 75 -3.87 -6.38 -4.74
CA ASN A 75 -4.13 -5.40 -5.80
C ASN A 75 -4.10 -4.00 -5.20
N TYR A 76 -2.94 -3.35 -5.26
CA TYR A 76 -2.72 -2.03 -4.65
C TYR A 76 -3.51 -0.92 -5.34
N ILE A 77 -3.77 -1.06 -6.64
CA ILE A 77 -4.64 -0.14 -7.39
C ILE A 77 -6.07 -0.21 -6.86
N ASP A 78 -6.62 -1.42 -6.73
CA ASP A 78 -7.98 -1.63 -6.21
C ASP A 78 -8.12 -1.20 -4.75
N GLN A 79 -7.13 -1.50 -3.90
CA GLN A 79 -7.12 -1.04 -2.51
C GLN A 79 -7.08 0.49 -2.42
N THR A 80 -6.27 1.15 -3.24
CA THR A 80 -6.21 2.61 -3.29
C THR A 80 -7.56 3.21 -3.75
N ARG A 81 -8.19 2.63 -4.78
CA ARG A 81 -9.54 3.03 -5.22
C ARG A 81 -10.57 2.89 -4.12
N LYS A 82 -10.54 1.79 -3.36
CA LYS A 82 -11.44 1.56 -2.22
C LYS A 82 -11.31 2.65 -1.15
N VAL A 83 -10.09 3.09 -0.85
CA VAL A 83 -9.87 4.19 0.10
C VAL A 83 -10.45 5.51 -0.42
N ILE A 84 -10.20 5.84 -1.69
CA ILE A 84 -10.75 7.04 -2.35
C ILE A 84 -12.28 7.01 -2.29
N SER A 85 -12.91 5.89 -2.70
CA SER A 85 -14.36 5.73 -2.66
C SER A 85 -14.92 5.82 -1.23
N ALA A 86 -14.24 5.30 -0.22
CA ALA A 86 -14.68 5.44 1.17
C ALA A 86 -14.64 6.89 1.66
N ILE A 87 -13.64 7.68 1.22
CA ILE A 87 -13.57 9.12 1.53
C ILE A 87 -14.73 9.86 0.84
N GLU A 88 -15.00 9.56 -0.43
CA GLU A 88 -16.10 10.17 -1.21
C GLU A 88 -17.47 9.84 -0.60
N GLN A 89 -17.70 8.58 -0.22
CA GLN A 89 -18.96 8.13 0.39
C GLN A 89 -19.24 8.77 1.74
N ARG A 90 -18.20 9.14 2.49
CA ARG A 90 -18.33 9.87 3.76
C ARG A 90 -18.49 11.39 3.57
N GLY A 91 -18.37 11.89 2.33
CA GLY A 91 -18.44 13.33 2.03
C GLY A 91 -17.16 14.09 2.37
N ASP A 92 -16.05 13.41 2.60
CA ASP A 92 -14.80 14.00 3.11
C ASP A 92 -13.83 14.45 2.00
N ALA A 93 -14.23 14.44 0.73
CA ALA A 93 -13.34 14.75 -0.40
C ALA A 93 -12.76 16.19 -0.36
N THR A 94 -13.45 17.13 0.28
CA THR A 94 -12.99 18.51 0.49
C THR A 94 -12.31 18.73 1.83
N ASN A 95 -12.32 17.73 2.73
CA ASN A 95 -11.68 17.81 4.03
C ASN A 95 -10.16 17.62 3.84
N PRO A 96 -9.32 18.62 4.17
CA PRO A 96 -7.87 18.52 3.98
C PRO A 96 -7.22 17.43 4.84
N LEU A 97 -7.87 17.02 5.94
CA LEU A 97 -7.38 15.95 6.83
C LEU A 97 -7.71 14.54 6.31
N SER A 98 -8.53 14.40 5.27
CA SER A 98 -8.89 13.10 4.70
C SER A 98 -7.76 12.46 3.91
N GLY A 99 -6.78 13.26 3.47
CA GLY A 99 -5.73 12.81 2.54
C GLY A 99 -6.24 12.50 1.13
N TYR A 100 -7.45 12.95 0.74
CA TYR A 100 -8.09 12.61 -0.54
C TYR A 100 -7.20 12.86 -1.76
N GLN A 101 -6.59 14.04 -1.86
CA GLN A 101 -5.71 14.38 -2.98
C GLN A 101 -4.43 13.53 -2.99
N ASP A 102 -3.89 13.22 -1.81
CA ASP A 102 -2.71 12.36 -1.71
C ASP A 102 -3.01 10.93 -2.18
N TRP A 103 -4.17 10.38 -1.82
CA TRP A 103 -4.61 9.08 -2.31
C TRP A 103 -4.86 9.06 -3.82
N LYS A 104 -5.40 10.15 -4.39
CA LYS A 104 -5.56 10.28 -5.84
C LYS A 104 -4.22 10.35 -6.56
N GLN A 105 -3.27 11.11 -6.03
CA GLN A 105 -1.94 11.20 -6.60
C GLN A 105 -1.22 9.85 -6.55
N LEU A 106 -1.32 9.15 -5.41
CA LEU A 106 -0.78 7.81 -5.28
C LEU A 106 -1.41 6.83 -6.29
N LEU A 107 -2.74 6.87 -6.48
CA LEU A 107 -3.41 6.06 -7.49
C LEU A 107 -2.86 6.32 -8.89
N LEU A 108 -2.67 7.59 -9.25
CA LEU A 108 -2.11 7.99 -10.54
C LEU A 108 -0.71 7.39 -10.72
N THR A 109 0.18 7.57 -9.74
CA THR A 109 1.53 7.00 -9.79
C THR A 109 1.51 5.48 -9.98
N LEU A 110 0.65 4.75 -9.28
CA LEU A 110 0.53 3.30 -9.44
C LEU A 110 -0.03 2.86 -10.80
N GLN A 111 -0.71 3.74 -11.54
CA GLN A 111 -1.24 3.44 -12.87
C GLN A 111 -0.26 3.78 -14.00
N GLU A 112 0.73 4.64 -13.73
CA GLU A 112 1.66 5.18 -14.72
C GLU A 112 3.12 4.69 -14.56
N ALA A 113 3.46 4.08 -13.42
CA ALA A 113 4.81 3.58 -13.11
C ALA A 113 5.18 2.26 -13.81
#